data_AF-A0A505DHT9-F1
#
_entry.id   AF-A0A505DHT9-F1
#
_cell.length_a   1.000
_cell.length_b   1.000
_cell.length_c   1.000
_cell.angle_alpha   90.00
_cell.angle_beta   90.00
_cell.angle_gamma   90.00
#
_symmetry.space_group_name_H-M   'P 1'
#
loop_
_entity.id
_entity.type
_entity.pdbx_description
1 polymer ?
#
loop_
_entity_poly.entity_id
_entity_poly.type
_entity_poly.pdbx_seq_one_letter_code
_entity_poly.pdbx_strand_id
1 'polypeptide(L)'
;MVKNVHELRRRAIGTLAPDELARLIGQNVGLPWLLPLAVEILRDTAPNQAAGGWYDDDLLYAVATRNPEVWADAPELAQDLKAAVAVLTDLSRHIKRELRNSWRRCPRIADGASVDLVTVVT
;
A
#
# COMPACT_ATOMS: atom_id res chain seq x y z
N MET A 1 17.07 11.78 -19.26
CA MET A 1 18.24 11.39 -18.44
C MET A 1 17.97 11.76 -16.98
N VAL A 2 17.15 11.00 -16.24
CA VAL A 2 16.87 11.25 -14.80
C VAL A 2 16.83 9.97 -13.94
N LYS A 3 17.13 8.79 -14.52
CA LYS A 3 17.03 7.50 -13.81
C LYS A 3 17.91 7.44 -12.56
N ASN A 4 19.13 7.98 -12.62
CA ASN A 4 20.08 7.90 -11.50
C ASN A 4 19.66 8.69 -10.24
N VAL A 5 18.98 9.83 -10.39
CA VAL A 5 18.53 10.60 -9.22
C VAL A 5 17.36 9.91 -8.52
N HIS A 6 16.47 9.27 -9.29
CA HIS A 6 15.36 8.50 -8.74
C HIS A 6 15.84 7.24 -8.03
N GLU A 7 16.86 6.55 -8.55
CA GLU A 7 17.50 5.42 -7.86
C GLU A 7 18.20 5.86 -6.57
N LEU A 8 18.96 6.97 -6.59
CA LEU A 8 19.64 7.47 -5.40
C LEU A 8 18.65 7.94 -4.32
N ARG A 9 17.54 8.59 -4.71
CA ARG A 9 16.45 8.93 -3.78
C ARG A 9 15.76 7.69 -3.25
N ARG A 10 15.41 6.72 -4.10
CA ARG A 10 14.85 5.43 -3.66
C ARG A 10 15.79 4.69 -2.72
N ARG A 11 17.10 4.80 -2.90
CA ARG A 11 18.09 4.16 -2.03
C ARG A 11 18.16 4.81 -0.65
N ALA A 12 18.07 6.15 -0.56
CA ALA A 12 18.02 6.87 0.72
C ALA A 12 16.65 6.75 1.43
N ILE A 13 15.57 6.61 0.66
CA ILE A 13 14.22 6.37 1.20
C ILE A 13 14.06 4.88 1.58
N GLY A 14 14.66 3.96 0.82
CA GLY A 14 14.65 2.52 1.06
C GLY A 14 15.46 2.07 2.25
N THR A 15 16.25 2.96 2.86
CA THR A 15 16.88 2.73 4.17
C THR A 15 15.99 3.13 5.34
N LEU A 16 14.84 3.80 5.10
CA LEU A 16 13.89 4.12 6.15
C LEU A 16 13.23 2.84 6.67
N ALA A 17 13.00 2.79 7.97
CA ALA A 17 12.19 1.73 8.55
C ALA A 17 10.75 1.83 8.03
N PRO A 18 10.03 0.70 7.87
CA PRO A 18 8.62 0.68 7.54
C PRO A 18 7.75 1.64 8.38
N ASP A 19 7.99 1.73 9.70
CA ASP A 19 7.31 2.67 10.60
C ASP A 19 7.54 4.15 10.24
N GLU A 20 8.77 4.51 9.86
CA GLU A 20 9.12 5.88 9.46
C GLU A 20 8.48 6.24 8.12
N LEU A 21 8.46 5.28 7.20
CA LEU A 21 7.80 5.41 5.91
C LEU A 21 6.28 5.60 6.09
N ALA A 22 5.65 4.77 6.93
CA ALA A 22 4.24 4.89 7.29
C ALA A 22 3.94 6.27 7.87
N ARG A 23 4.81 6.78 8.76
CA ARG A 23 4.66 8.10 9.38
C ARG A 23 4.78 9.26 8.38
N LEU A 24 5.68 9.17 7.40
CA LEU A 24 5.83 10.19 6.36
C LEU A 24 4.66 10.19 5.38
N ILE A 25 4.21 9.00 4.97
CA ILE A 25 3.02 8.82 4.13
C ILE A 25 1.78 9.33 4.88
N GLY A 26 1.69 9.03 6.17
CA GLY A 26 0.66 9.53 7.10
C GLY A 26 0.53 11.05 7.09
N GLN A 27 1.66 11.75 6.97
CA GLN A 27 1.75 13.22 6.91
C GLN A 27 1.62 13.79 5.49
N ASN A 28 1.36 12.96 4.48
CA ASN A 28 1.30 13.33 3.07
C ASN A 28 2.61 13.94 2.53
N VAL A 29 3.75 13.55 3.11
CA VAL A 29 5.07 14.03 2.68
C VAL A 29 5.61 13.13 1.58
N GLY A 30 6.01 13.72 0.44
CA GLY A 30 6.75 12.98 -0.59
C GLY A 30 6.00 11.81 -1.25
N LEU A 31 4.65 11.80 -1.21
CA LEU A 31 3.80 10.71 -1.70
C LEU A 31 4.19 10.14 -3.08
N PRO A 32 4.52 10.97 -4.11
CA PRO A 32 4.91 10.44 -5.43
C PRO A 32 6.15 9.53 -5.40
N TRP A 33 7.00 9.67 -4.40
CA TRP A 33 8.23 8.88 -4.23
C TRP A 33 8.10 7.80 -3.16
N LEU A 34 7.31 8.06 -2.11
CA LEU A 34 7.12 7.12 -1.00
C LEU A 34 6.11 6.03 -1.31
N LEU A 35 5.05 6.33 -2.06
CA LEU A 35 4.01 5.34 -2.38
C LEU A 35 4.52 4.18 -3.22
N PRO A 36 5.31 4.39 -4.31
CA PRO A 36 5.86 3.27 -5.06
C PRO A 36 6.70 2.33 -4.17
N LEU A 37 7.53 2.90 -3.30
CA LEU A 37 8.37 2.12 -2.40
C LEU A 37 7.56 1.38 -1.34
N ALA A 38 6.56 2.04 -0.75
CA ALA A 38 5.70 1.39 0.23
C ALA A 38 4.92 0.22 -0.37
N VAL A 39 4.37 0.39 -1.58
CA VAL A 39 3.67 -0.69 -2.29
C VAL A 39 4.62 -1.85 -2.62
N GLU A 40 5.86 -1.56 -3.03
CA GLU A 40 6.89 -2.58 -3.26
C GLU A 40 7.20 -3.38 -1.99
N ILE A 41 7.43 -2.70 -0.85
CA ILE A 41 7.66 -3.34 0.45
C ILE A 41 6.45 -4.20 0.85
N LEU A 42 5.23 -3.67 0.72
CA LEU A 42 4.01 -4.40 1.07
C LEU A 42 3.82 -5.65 0.20
N ARG A 43 4.14 -5.57 -1.10
CA ARG A 43 4.07 -6.71 -2.02
C ARG A 43 5.11 -7.78 -1.68
N ASP A 44 6.33 -7.38 -1.35
CA ASP A 44 7.42 -8.32 -1.07
C ASP A 44 7.26 -8.97 0.32
N THR A 45 6.62 -8.29 1.26
CA THR A 45 6.36 -8.80 2.63
C THR A 45 5.05 -9.56 2.75
N ALA A 46 4.05 -9.33 1.89
CA ALA A 46 2.75 -10.01 1.96
C ALA A 46 2.83 -11.55 1.89
N PRO A 47 3.64 -12.17 1.01
CA PRO A 47 3.80 -13.63 1.01
C PRO A 47 4.43 -14.17 2.30
N ASN A 48 5.35 -13.41 2.91
CA ASN A 48 5.95 -13.77 4.19
C ASN A 48 4.91 -13.72 5.32
N GLN A 49 4.03 -12.71 5.31
CA GLN A 49 2.90 -12.62 6.24
C GLN A 49 1.99 -13.85 6.15
N ALA A 50 1.64 -14.26 4.93
CA ALA A 50 0.82 -15.44 4.70
C ALA A 50 1.47 -16.73 5.23
N ALA A 51 2.81 -16.76 5.34
CA ALA A 51 3.57 -17.84 5.97
C ALA A 51 3.77 -17.67 7.49
N GLY A 52 3.13 -16.69 8.13
CA GLY A 52 3.24 -16.39 9.56
C GLY A 52 4.39 -15.42 9.91
N GLY A 53 4.98 -14.77 8.92
CA GLY A 53 6.02 -13.76 9.09
C GLY A 53 5.49 -12.40 9.54
N TRP A 54 6.40 -11.51 9.94
CA TRP A 54 6.07 -10.15 10.33
C TRP A 54 5.62 -9.32 9.12
N TYR A 55 4.61 -8.48 9.35
CA TYR A 55 4.06 -7.57 8.36
C TYR A 55 3.71 -6.25 9.02
N ASP A 56 4.01 -5.16 8.33
CA ASP A 56 3.76 -3.82 8.84
C ASP A 56 2.34 -3.36 8.49
N ASP A 57 1.45 -3.59 9.45
CA ASP A 57 0.05 -3.16 9.42
C ASP A 57 -0.11 -1.64 9.38
N ASP A 58 0.83 -0.89 9.99
CA ASP A 58 0.81 0.57 10.03
C ASP A 58 1.19 1.16 8.67
N LEU A 59 2.14 0.54 7.96
CA LEU A 59 2.49 0.89 6.58
C LEU A 59 1.32 0.64 5.64
N LEU A 60 0.66 -0.52 5.75
CA LEU A 60 -0.54 -0.82 4.97
C LEU A 60 -1.64 0.21 5.26
N TYR A 61 -1.89 0.51 6.54
CA TYR A 61 -2.86 1.51 6.95
C TYR A 61 -2.53 2.89 6.38
N ALA A 62 -1.29 3.34 6.50
CA ALA A 62 -0.85 4.62 6.00
C ALA A 62 -1.06 4.73 4.48
N VAL A 63 -0.68 3.71 3.71
CA VAL A 63 -0.84 3.69 2.26
C VAL A 63 -2.33 3.67 1.87
N ALA A 64 -3.11 2.76 2.45
CA ALA A 64 -4.45 2.52 1.98
C ALA A 64 -5.49 3.56 2.43
N THR A 65 -5.18 4.35 3.45
CA THR A 65 -6.00 5.49 3.90
C THR A 65 -5.67 6.80 3.16
N ARG A 66 -4.73 6.78 2.20
CA ARG A 66 -4.42 7.99 1.42
C ARG A 66 -5.60 8.42 0.55
N ASN A 67 -5.61 9.72 0.22
CA ASN A 67 -6.63 10.33 -0.62
C ASN A 67 -6.78 9.53 -1.94
N PRO A 68 -8.00 9.10 -2.31
CA PRO A 68 -8.30 8.43 -3.58
C PRO A 68 -7.69 9.09 -4.83
N GLU A 69 -7.54 10.41 -4.84
CA GLU A 69 -6.97 11.17 -5.96
C GLU A 69 -5.51 10.75 -6.25
N VAL A 70 -4.74 10.39 -5.22
CA VAL A 70 -3.34 9.98 -5.39
C VAL A 70 -3.22 8.68 -6.20
N TRP A 71 -4.23 7.83 -6.12
CA TRP A 71 -4.33 6.58 -6.89
C TRP A 71 -4.87 6.80 -8.31
N ALA A 72 -5.55 7.92 -8.56
CA ALA A 72 -6.05 8.26 -9.89
C ALA A 72 -4.89 8.49 -10.87
N ASP A 73 -3.81 9.10 -10.37
CA ASP A 73 -2.58 9.43 -11.11
C ASP A 73 -1.61 8.24 -11.23
N ALA A 74 -1.81 7.16 -10.45
CA ALA A 74 -0.96 5.97 -10.45
C ALA A 74 -1.78 4.66 -10.43
N PRO A 75 -2.49 4.33 -11.53
CA PRO A 75 -3.37 3.17 -11.59
C PRO A 75 -2.61 1.83 -11.48
N GLU A 76 -1.36 1.76 -11.94
CA GLU A 76 -0.53 0.55 -11.82
C GLU A 76 -0.17 0.25 -10.36
N LEU A 77 0.20 1.28 -9.58
CA LEU A 77 0.49 1.14 -8.15
C LEU A 77 -0.75 0.72 -7.35
N ALA A 78 -1.93 1.21 -7.74
CA ALA A 78 -3.19 0.80 -7.14
C ALA A 78 -3.47 -0.71 -7.36
N GLN A 79 -3.12 -1.24 -8.54
CA GLN A 79 -3.24 -2.66 -8.83
C GLN A 79 -2.24 -3.50 -8.04
N ASP A 80 -0.99 -3.05 -7.94
CA ASP A 80 0.04 -3.72 -7.14
C ASP A 80 -0.35 -3.79 -5.65
N LEU A 81 -0.88 -2.69 -5.09
CA LEU A 81 -1.40 -2.68 -3.72
C LEU A 81 -2.55 -3.68 -3.54
N LYS A 82 -3.46 -3.75 -4.52
CA LYS A 82 -4.56 -4.71 -4.49
C LYS A 82 -4.07 -6.15 -4.53
N ALA A 83 -3.08 -6.45 -5.36
CA ALA A 83 -2.46 -7.76 -5.42
C ALA A 83 -1.79 -8.13 -4.08
N ALA A 84 -1.07 -7.19 -3.46
CA ALA A 84 -0.45 -7.40 -2.15
C ALA A 84 -1.52 -7.71 -1.07
N VAL A 85 -2.59 -6.91 -1.00
CA VAL A 85 -3.67 -7.11 -0.02
C VAL A 85 -4.42 -8.43 -0.23
N ALA A 86 -4.55 -8.90 -1.48
CA ALA A 86 -5.23 -10.16 -1.78
C ALA A 86 -4.47 -11.40 -1.26
N VAL A 87 -3.16 -11.28 -1.03
CA VAL A 87 -2.31 -12.37 -0.49
C VAL A 87 -2.35 -12.41 1.04
N LEU A 88 -2.72 -11.30 1.69
CA LEU A 88 -2.75 -11.21 3.15
C LEU A 88 -3.90 -12.04 3.72
N THR A 89 -3.56 -12.96 4.63
CA THR A 89 -4.52 -13.91 5.21
C THR A 89 -4.97 -13.53 6.61
N ASP A 90 -4.16 -12.77 7.34
CA ASP A 90 -4.43 -12.42 8.75
C ASP A 90 -4.37 -10.91 8.98
N LEU A 91 -5.31 -10.20 8.37
CA LEU A 91 -5.49 -8.76 8.61
C LEU A 91 -6.42 -8.51 9.79
N SER A 92 -5.98 -7.64 10.69
CA SER A 92 -6.78 -7.12 11.80
C SER A 92 -8.13 -6.53 11.31
N ARG A 93 -9.22 -6.83 12.02
CA ARG A 93 -10.59 -6.34 11.69
C ARG A 93 -10.68 -4.81 11.54
N HIS A 94 -9.86 -4.08 12.29
CA HIS A 94 -9.79 -2.63 12.21
C HIS A 94 -9.28 -2.17 10.83
N ILE A 95 -8.15 -2.72 10.38
CA ILE A 95 -7.52 -2.41 9.09
C ILE A 95 -8.46 -2.79 7.95
N LYS A 96 -8.99 -4.01 8.01
CA LYS A 96 -10.05 -4.54 7.15
C LYS A 96 -11.21 -3.53 6.93
N ARG A 97 -11.68 -2.88 8.00
CA ARG A 97 -12.74 -1.86 7.93
C ARG A 97 -12.27 -0.56 7.27
N GLU A 98 -11.08 -0.09 7.60
CA GLU A 98 -10.56 1.19 7.07
C GLU A 98 -10.17 1.09 5.59
N LEU A 99 -9.64 -0.06 5.16
CA LEU A 99 -9.47 -0.41 3.75
C LEU A 99 -10.81 -0.30 3.01
N ARG A 100 -11.85 -0.95 3.54
CA ARG A 100 -13.20 -0.92 2.95
C ARG A 100 -13.73 0.50 2.82
N ASN A 101 -13.57 1.33 3.84
CA ASN A 101 -14.07 2.70 3.85
C ASN A 101 -13.33 3.59 2.83
N SER A 102 -12.01 3.49 2.81
CA SER A 102 -11.16 4.28 1.92
C SER A 102 -11.33 3.84 0.46
N TRP A 103 -11.43 2.54 0.20
CA TRP A 103 -11.52 2.00 -1.16
C TRP A 103 -12.91 2.20 -1.76
N ARG A 104 -13.98 2.27 -0.95
CA ARG A 104 -15.31 2.69 -1.42
C ARG A 104 -15.32 4.10 -2.01
N ARG A 105 -14.43 4.98 -1.53
CA ARG A 105 -14.30 6.35 -2.03
C ARG A 105 -13.38 6.45 -3.25
N CYS A 106 -12.68 5.37 -3.61
CA CYS A 106 -11.79 5.31 -4.76
C CYS A 106 -12.33 4.34 -5.82
N PRO A 107 -13.04 4.84 -6.86
CA PRO A 107 -13.59 3.97 -7.90
C PRO A 107 -12.49 3.17 -8.60
N ARG A 108 -11.29 3.74 -8.84
CA ARG A 108 -10.21 3.04 -9.57
C ARG A 108 -9.70 1.76 -8.88
N ILE A 109 -9.65 1.74 -7.54
CA ILE A 109 -9.26 0.55 -6.79
C ILE A 109 -10.42 -0.47 -6.74
N ALA A 110 -11.67 0.01 -6.79
CA ALA A 110 -12.89 -0.79 -6.78
C ALA A 110 -13.27 -1.38 -8.16
N ASP A 111 -13.02 -0.68 -9.27
CA ASP A 111 -13.60 -0.95 -10.60
C ASP A 111 -12.94 -2.10 -11.40
N GLY A 112 -11.91 -2.74 -10.87
CA GLY A 112 -11.13 -3.73 -11.64
C GLY A 112 -11.53 -5.19 -11.51
N ALA A 113 -12.32 -5.59 -10.51
CA ALA A 113 -12.78 -6.97 -10.44
C ALA A 113 -13.96 -7.14 -9.47
N SER A 114 -15.03 -7.71 -10.00
CA SER A 114 -15.97 -8.55 -9.30
C SER A 114 -15.25 -9.79 -8.74
N VAL A 115 -14.31 -9.59 -7.81
CA VAL A 115 -13.84 -10.59 -6.85
C VAL A 115 -13.57 -9.87 -5.53
N ASP A 116 -14.57 -9.89 -4.66
CA ASP A 116 -14.38 -10.36 -3.29
C ASP A 116 -13.29 -9.74 -2.38
N LEU A 117 -13.09 -8.43 -2.45
CA LEU A 117 -12.60 -7.69 -1.27
C LEU A 117 -13.56 -7.80 -0.07
N VAL A 118 -14.79 -8.26 -0.28
CA VAL A 118 -15.72 -8.60 0.81
C VAL A 118 -15.36 -9.93 1.46
N THR A 119 -14.85 -10.92 0.72
CA THR A 119 -14.44 -12.22 1.27
C THR A 119 -13.07 -12.19 1.96
N VAL A 120 -12.08 -11.45 1.46
CA VAL A 120 -10.76 -11.32 2.14
C VAL A 120 -10.88 -10.61 3.51
N VAL A 121 -11.94 -9.83 3.70
CA VAL A 121 -12.17 -8.94 4.86
C VAL A 121 -13.26 -9.50 5.80
N THR A 122 -13.78 -10.70 5.55
CA THR A 122 -14.62 -11.46 6.50
C THR A 122 -13.76 -12.27 7.45
#